data_AF-A0A7J4QCX4-F1
#
_entry.id   AF-A0A7J4QCX4-F1
#
_cell.length_a   1.000
_cell.length_b   1.000
_cell.length_c   1.000
_cell.angle_alpha   90.00
_cell.angle_beta   90.00
_cell.angle_gamma   90.00
#
_symmetry.space_group_name_H-M   'P 1'
#
loop_
_entity.id
_entity.type
_entity.pdbx_description
1 polymer ?
#
loop_
_entity_poly.entity_id
_entity_poly.type
_entity_poly.pdbx_seq_one_letter_code
_entity_poly.pdbx_strand_id
1 'polypeptide(L)'
;MVIGKQGYIKTLEAVIAIVIILIFTFAVTPKPEPSYGLPSSVENAQNYIMEEIGLNNELRTLIMDAVVANPEDPAYIEIGQIASDNMPAGYGYSIGICLQSACATNSTPIADGRSIYTAESMISSGNSSDTTPRVVRLWMWRL
;
A
#
# COMPACT_ATOMS: atom_id res chain seq x y z
N MET A 1 -28.63 -3.98 -58.97
CA MET A 1 -27.24 -3.99 -58.49
C MET A 1 -27.19 -3.21 -57.17
N VAL A 2 -27.43 -3.89 -56.03
CA VAL A 2 -27.45 -3.23 -54.71
C VAL A 2 -26.06 -3.31 -54.11
N ILE A 3 -25.13 -2.57 -54.71
CA ILE A 3 -23.77 -2.37 -54.19
C ILE A 3 -23.89 -1.33 -53.08
N GLY A 4 -23.85 -1.79 -51.83
CA GLY A 4 -23.99 -0.93 -50.65
C GLY A 4 -24.43 -1.66 -49.37
N LYS A 5 -25.12 -2.81 -49.49
CA LYS A 5 -25.59 -3.56 -48.31
C LYS A 5 -24.49 -4.35 -47.60
N GLN A 6 -23.49 -4.85 -48.33
CA GLN A 6 -22.38 -5.62 -47.74
C GLN A 6 -21.44 -4.76 -46.88
N GLY A 7 -21.21 -3.50 -47.27
CA GLY A 7 -20.40 -2.56 -46.47
C GLY A 7 -21.08 -2.27 -45.13
N TYR A 8 -22.39 -2.03 -45.15
CA TYR A 8 -23.18 -1.76 -43.96
C TYR A 8 -23.18 -2.92 -42.96
N ILE A 9 -23.28 -4.17 -43.44
CA ILE A 9 -23.24 -5.35 -42.57
C ILE A 9 -21.87 -5.49 -41.89
N LYS A 10 -20.77 -5.28 -42.63
CA LYS A 10 -19.41 -5.35 -42.06
C LYS A 10 -19.15 -4.25 -41.04
N THR A 11 -19.66 -3.03 -41.28
CA THR A 11 -19.55 -1.95 -40.29
C THR A 11 -20.37 -2.25 -39.04
N LEU A 12 -21.55 -2.85 -39.20
CA LEU A 12 -22.42 -3.20 -38.08
C LEU A 12 -21.81 -4.31 -37.23
N GLU A 13 -21.19 -5.31 -37.85
CA GLU A 13 -20.43 -6.36 -37.16
C GLU A 13 -19.25 -5.78 -36.36
N ALA A 14 -18.49 -4.87 -36.95
CA ALA A 14 -17.37 -4.21 -36.27
C ALA A 14 -17.83 -3.38 -35.05
N VAL A 15 -18.96 -2.68 -35.18
CA VAL A 15 -19.53 -1.90 -34.07
C VAL A 15 -19.99 -2.83 -32.94
N ILE A 16 -20.65 -3.95 -33.27
CA ILE A 16 -21.06 -4.94 -32.26
C ILE A 16 -19.84 -5.53 -31.55
N ALA A 17 -18.78 -5.85 -32.27
CA ALA A 17 -17.54 -6.36 -31.68
C ALA A 17 -16.93 -5.35 -30.69
N ILE A 18 -16.88 -4.06 -31.04
CA ILE A 18 -16.38 -3.01 -30.15
C ILE A 18 -17.27 -2.88 -28.90
N VAL A 19 -18.59 -2.91 -29.05
CA VAL A 19 -19.53 -2.82 -27.92
C VAL A 19 -19.36 -4.01 -26.97
N ILE A 20 -19.22 -5.23 -27.50
CA ILE A 20 -18.99 -6.43 -26.69
C ILE A 20 -17.67 -6.33 -25.92
N ILE A 21 -16.59 -5.87 -26.58
CA ILE A 21 -15.29 -5.68 -25.93
C ILE A 21 -15.43 -4.65 -24.79
N LEU A 22 -16.09 -3.51 -25.04
CA LEU A 22 -16.28 -2.48 -24.01
C LEU A 22 -17.09 -2.97 -22.81
N ILE A 23 -18.16 -3.74 -23.04
CA ILE A 23 -18.96 -4.35 -21.97
C ILE A 23 -18.09 -5.32 -21.16
N PHE A 24 -17.30 -6.16 -21.82
CA PHE A 24 -16.42 -7.09 -21.14
C PHE A 24 -15.34 -6.37 -20.32
N THR A 25 -14.71 -5.34 -20.89
CA THR A 25 -13.75 -4.50 -20.16
C THR A 25 -14.40 -3.87 -18.93
N PHE A 26 -15.61 -3.29 -19.06
CA PHE A 26 -16.32 -2.72 -17.92
C PHE A 26 -16.71 -3.76 -16.85
N ALA A 27 -17.11 -4.96 -17.27
CA ALA A 27 -17.51 -6.03 -16.36
C ALA A 27 -16.32 -6.63 -15.59
N VAL A 28 -15.13 -6.67 -16.21
CA VAL A 28 -13.90 -7.21 -15.62
C VAL A 28 -13.10 -6.12 -14.89
N THR A 29 -13.33 -4.84 -15.20
CA THR A 29 -12.66 -3.74 -14.50
C THR A 29 -13.04 -3.78 -13.02
N PRO A 30 -12.07 -3.89 -12.11
CA PRO A 30 -12.32 -3.85 -10.68
C PRO A 30 -13.05 -2.55 -10.32
N LYS A 31 -14.11 -2.64 -9.51
CA LYS A 31 -14.74 -1.44 -8.98
C LYS A 31 -13.72 -0.72 -8.09
N PRO A 32 -13.57 0.61 -8.20
CA PRO A 32 -12.76 1.36 -7.26
C PRO A 32 -13.33 1.12 -5.86
N GLU A 33 -12.46 0.79 -4.90
CA GLU A 33 -12.88 0.67 -3.51
C GLU A 33 -13.45 2.01 -3.03
N PRO A 34 -14.53 2.01 -2.23
CA PRO A 34 -15.03 3.23 -1.64
C PRO A 34 -13.92 3.84 -0.77
N SER A 35 -13.30 4.89 -1.27
CA SER A 35 -12.35 5.70 -0.51
C SER A 35 -13.13 6.45 0.56
N TYR A 36 -13.27 5.85 1.74
CA TYR A 36 -13.53 6.60 2.94
C TYR A 36 -12.26 7.41 3.18
N GLY A 37 -12.31 8.71 2.84
CA GLY A 37 -11.15 9.59 2.94
C GLY A 37 -10.45 9.40 4.28
N LEU A 38 -9.14 9.18 4.25
CA LEU A 38 -8.35 9.05 5.46
C LEU A 38 -8.63 10.27 6.35
N PRO A 39 -8.92 10.09 7.65
CA PRO A 39 -8.98 11.21 8.58
C PRO A 39 -7.66 11.99 8.49
N SER A 40 -7.72 13.31 8.36
CA SER A 40 -6.52 14.14 8.18
C SER A 40 -5.50 13.97 9.31
N SER A 41 -5.95 13.65 10.52
CA SER A 41 -5.06 13.31 11.64
C SER A 41 -4.26 12.03 11.42
N VAL A 42 -4.86 11.00 10.80
CA VAL A 42 -4.20 9.74 10.49
C VAL A 42 -3.22 9.94 9.34
N GLU A 43 -3.65 10.63 8.28
CA GLU A 43 -2.79 10.93 7.13
C GLU A 43 -1.55 11.74 7.55
N ASN A 44 -1.74 12.80 8.33
CA ASN A 44 -0.62 13.61 8.82
C ASN A 44 0.33 12.80 9.70
N ALA A 45 -0.20 11.95 10.60
CA ALA A 45 0.63 11.10 11.44
C ALA A 45 1.42 10.07 10.62
N GLN A 46 0.77 9.41 9.64
CA GLN A 46 1.43 8.45 8.75
C GLN A 46 2.55 9.12 7.95
N ASN A 47 2.28 10.28 7.36
CA ASN A 47 3.27 11.02 6.58
C ASN A 47 4.46 11.43 7.46
N TYR A 48 4.20 11.98 8.64
CA TYR A 48 5.26 12.38 9.56
C TYR A 48 6.12 11.18 10.02
N ILE A 49 5.49 10.08 10.45
CA ILE A 49 6.21 8.88 10.89
C ILE A 49 7.07 8.31 9.76
N MET A 50 6.52 8.21 8.54
CA MET A 50 7.25 7.68 7.39
C MET A 50 8.38 8.58 6.93
N GLU A 51 8.18 9.90 7.00
CA GLU A 51 9.20 10.89 6.68
C GLU A 51 10.36 10.82 7.69
N GLU A 52 10.06 10.75 8.99
CA GLU A 52 11.07 10.63 10.04
C GLU A 52 11.92 9.35 9.86
N ILE A 53 11.27 8.22 9.53
CA ILE A 53 11.96 6.96 9.22
C ILE A 53 12.85 7.09 7.98
N GLY A 54 12.40 7.82 6.96
CA GLY A 54 13.14 8.03 5.72
C GLY A 54 14.32 9.00 5.83
N LEU A 55 14.25 9.95 6.77
CA LEU A 55 15.27 10.99 6.97
C LEU A 55 16.34 10.59 8.00
N ASN A 56 16.03 9.71 8.96
CA ASN A 56 16.98 9.28 9.98
C ASN A 56 17.96 8.22 9.43
N ASN A 57 19.21 8.63 9.18
CA ASN A 57 20.26 7.75 8.65
C ASN A 57 20.63 6.59 9.58
N GLU A 58 20.58 6.79 10.90
CA GLU A 58 20.88 5.73 11.87
C GLU A 58 19.79 4.66 11.82
N LEU A 59 18.53 5.09 11.80
CA LEU A 59 17.37 4.21 11.69
C LEU A 59 17.34 3.45 10.38
N ARG A 60 17.74 4.09 9.28
CA ARG A 60 17.88 3.42 7.98
C ARG A 60 18.90 2.30 8.05
N THR A 61 20.05 2.51 8.68
CA THR A 61 21.06 1.46 8.87
C THR A 61 20.48 0.30 9.69
N LEU A 62 19.81 0.61 10.81
CA LEU A 62 19.13 -0.38 11.64
C LEU A 62 18.09 -1.20 10.86
N ILE A 63 17.28 -0.55 10.02
CA ILE A 63 16.27 -1.21 9.19
C ILE A 63 16.90 -2.18 8.18
N MET A 64 18.03 -1.81 7.58
CA MET A 64 18.71 -2.66 6.61
C MET A 64 19.25 -3.95 7.25
N ASP A 65 19.74 -3.83 8.50
CA ASP A 65 20.29 -4.93 9.30
C ASP A 65 19.23 -5.70 10.10
N ALA A 66 17.99 -5.21 10.12
CA ALA A 66 16.91 -5.78 10.92
C ALA A 66 16.57 -7.23 10.53
N VAL A 67 16.32 -8.05 11.55
CA VAL A 67 15.75 -9.38 11.39
C VAL A 67 14.25 -9.24 11.11
N VAL A 68 13.83 -9.70 9.93
CA VAL A 68 12.42 -9.66 9.49
C VAL A 68 11.53 -10.40 10.49
N ALA A 69 10.39 -9.81 10.83
CA ALA A 69 9.39 -10.35 11.75
C ALA A 69 9.89 -10.63 13.19
N ASN A 70 10.95 -9.95 13.63
CA ASN A 70 11.40 -10.01 15.02
C ASN A 70 11.05 -8.70 15.77
N PRO A 71 10.02 -8.68 16.63
CA PRO A 71 9.62 -7.48 17.36
C PRO A 71 10.63 -7.02 18.43
N GLU A 72 11.57 -7.89 18.82
CA GLU A 72 12.64 -7.56 19.78
C GLU A 72 13.86 -6.91 19.11
N ASP A 73 13.86 -6.83 17.78
CA ASP A 73 14.94 -6.20 17.03
C ASP A 73 14.96 -4.68 17.27
N PRO A 74 16.14 -4.06 17.46
CA PRO A 74 16.27 -2.62 17.72
C PRO A 74 15.53 -1.75 16.72
N ALA A 75 15.47 -2.14 15.45
CA ALA A 75 14.75 -1.38 14.42
C ALA A 75 13.24 -1.33 14.71
N TYR A 76 12.64 -2.43 15.18
CA TYR A 76 11.22 -2.46 15.54
C TYR A 76 10.93 -1.63 16.78
N ILE A 77 11.86 -1.61 17.75
CA ILE A 77 11.73 -0.82 18.97
C ILE A 77 11.76 0.68 18.65
N GLU A 78 12.75 1.13 17.88
CA GLU A 78 12.92 2.54 17.50
C GLU A 78 11.74 3.04 16.63
N ILE A 79 11.35 2.29 15.59
CA ILE A 79 10.17 2.64 14.79
C ILE A 79 8.91 2.60 15.66
N GLY A 80 8.84 1.65 16.59
CA GLY A 80 7.76 1.51 17.56
C GLY A 80 7.60 2.73 18.45
N GLN A 81 8.71 3.32 18.91
CA GLN A 81 8.71 4.55 19.71
C GLN A 81 8.26 5.75 18.88
N ILE A 82 8.85 5.95 17.70
CA ILE A 82 8.43 7.03 16.78
C ILE A 82 6.94 6.95 16.47
N ALA A 83 6.44 5.74 16.18
CA ALA A 83 5.03 5.53 15.91
C ALA A 83 4.15 5.79 17.13
N SER A 84 4.56 5.34 18.32
CA SER A 84 3.84 5.57 19.59
C SER A 84 3.72 7.05 19.91
N ASP A 85 4.81 7.81 19.77
CA ASP A 85 4.89 9.22 20.17
C ASP A 85 4.08 10.13 19.25
N ASN A 86 3.85 9.70 18.00
CA ASN A 86 3.17 10.47 16.97
C ASN A 86 1.78 9.91 16.61
N MET A 87 1.32 8.87 17.33
CA MET A 87 0.02 8.27 17.09
C MET A 87 -1.10 9.20 17.59
N PRO A 88 -2.14 9.47 16.77
CA PRO A 88 -3.31 10.19 17.24
C PRO A 88 -4.07 9.38 18.30
N ALA A 89 -4.64 10.07 19.29
CA ALA A 89 -5.38 9.43 20.36
C ALA A 89 -6.57 8.60 19.85
N GLY A 90 -6.78 7.41 20.43
CA GLY A 90 -7.83 6.48 20.03
C GLY A 90 -7.48 5.59 18.83
N TYR A 91 -6.22 5.58 18.41
CA TYR A 91 -5.71 4.68 17.38
C TYR A 91 -4.70 3.68 17.94
N GLY A 92 -4.74 2.46 17.41
CA GLY A 92 -3.73 1.44 17.59
C GLY A 92 -2.90 1.29 16.32
N TYR A 93 -1.73 0.67 16.45
CA TYR A 93 -0.81 0.48 15.32
C TYR A 93 -0.05 -0.84 15.37
N SER A 94 0.44 -1.24 14.21
CA SER A 94 1.42 -2.31 14.02
C SER A 94 2.44 -1.85 12.99
N ILE A 95 3.67 -2.32 13.13
CA ILE A 95 4.76 -2.06 12.18
C ILE A 95 5.25 -3.38 11.60
N GLY A 96 5.74 -3.35 10.36
CA GLY A 96 6.37 -4.48 9.71
C GLY A 96 7.56 -4.03 8.88
N ILE A 97 8.67 -4.75 9.00
CA ILE A 97 9.86 -4.58 8.15
C ILE A 97 9.95 -5.83 7.28
N CYS A 98 9.91 -5.65 5.96
CA CYS A 98 9.80 -6.74 4.99
C CYS A 98 10.79 -6.60 3.84
N LEU A 99 11.14 -7.73 3.23
CA LEU A 99 11.99 -7.80 2.03
C LEU A 99 11.25 -7.43 0.74
N GLN A 100 9.92 -7.53 0.75
CA GLN A 100 9.05 -7.36 -0.41
C GLN A 100 7.76 -6.65 0.01
N SER A 101 7.03 -6.10 -0.96
CA SER A 101 5.75 -5.41 -0.74
C SER A 101 4.66 -6.32 -0.15
N ALA A 102 4.78 -7.64 -0.31
CA ALA A 102 3.95 -8.61 0.40
C ALA A 102 4.40 -8.72 1.87
N CYS A 103 4.07 -7.71 2.66
CA CYS A 103 4.28 -7.64 4.11
C CYS A 103 2.96 -7.89 4.81
N ALA A 104 2.86 -8.99 5.55
CA ALA A 104 1.68 -9.32 6.36
C ALA A 104 2.05 -9.19 7.84
N THR A 105 1.08 -8.75 8.64
CA THR A 105 1.19 -8.77 10.09
C THR A 105 0.04 -9.59 10.67
N ASN A 106 0.35 -10.43 11.65
CA ASN A 106 -0.63 -11.27 12.35
C ASN A 106 -1.39 -10.47 13.43
N SER A 107 -0.98 -9.24 13.73
CA SER A 107 -1.51 -8.44 14.84
C SER A 107 -2.51 -7.37 14.43
N THR A 108 -2.99 -7.38 13.18
CA THR A 108 -3.99 -6.40 12.73
C THR A 108 -5.41 -6.86 13.04
N PRO A 109 -6.31 -5.96 13.47
CA PRO A 109 -7.72 -6.29 13.73
C PRO A 109 -8.55 -6.42 12.44
N ILE A 110 -7.94 -6.90 11.34
CA ILE A 110 -8.66 -7.18 10.08
C ILE A 110 -9.76 -8.21 10.34
N ALA A 111 -9.49 -9.18 11.22
CA ALA A 111 -10.45 -10.21 11.61
C ALA A 111 -11.71 -9.64 12.30
N ASP A 112 -11.61 -8.45 12.92
CA ASP A 112 -12.72 -7.79 13.61
C ASP A 112 -13.54 -6.87 12.68
N GLY A 113 -13.27 -6.87 11.38
CA GLY A 113 -13.97 -6.04 10.40
C GLY A 113 -13.68 -4.54 10.51
N ARG A 114 -12.59 -4.15 11.20
CA ARG A 114 -12.19 -2.75 11.35
C ARG A 114 -11.45 -2.26 10.10
N SER A 115 -11.68 -1.01 9.73
CA SER A 115 -10.90 -0.34 8.68
C SER A 115 -9.46 -0.13 9.16
N ILE A 116 -8.51 -0.46 8.29
CA ILE A 116 -7.09 -0.28 8.53
C ILE A 116 -6.53 0.69 7.52
N TYR A 117 -5.79 1.66 8.03
CA TYR A 117 -5.05 2.63 7.24
C TYR A 117 -3.61 2.15 7.14
N THR A 118 -3.07 2.08 5.92
CA THR A 118 -1.73 1.57 5.68
C THR A 118 -0.87 2.63 5.01
N ALA A 119 0.34 2.83 5.54
CA ALA A 119 1.37 3.62 4.89
C ALA A 119 2.62 2.75 4.73
N GLU A 120 3.34 2.96 3.64
CA GLU A 120 4.56 2.21 3.35
C GLU A 120 5.66 3.12 2.78
N SER A 121 6.89 2.79 3.13
CA SER A 121 8.08 3.45 2.61
C SER A 121 9.15 2.42 2.29
N MET A 122 9.80 2.57 1.14
CA MET A 122 10.92 1.73 0.74
C MET A 122 12.23 2.39 1.18
N ILE A 123 12.97 1.69 2.02
CA ILE A 123 14.25 2.11 2.56
C ILE A 123 15.36 1.37 1.81
N SER A 124 16.32 2.14 1.29
CA SER A 124 17.50 1.62 0.61
C SER A 124 18.76 2.28 1.15
N SER A 125 19.88 1.56 1.14
CA SER A 125 21.20 2.15 1.42
C SER A 125 21.67 2.93 0.19
N GLY A 126 22.02 4.20 0.37
CA GLY A 126 22.54 5.04 -0.72
C GLY A 126 23.95 4.67 -1.17
N ASN A 127 24.67 3.82 -0.40
CA ASN A 127 26.12 3.67 -0.53
C ASN A 127 26.62 2.26 -0.85
N SER A 128 25.74 1.25 -0.95
CA SER A 128 26.14 -0.14 -1.17
C SER A 128 25.33 -0.81 -2.27
N SER A 129 26.03 -1.32 -3.29
CA SER A 129 25.47 -2.07 -4.42
C SER A 129 24.92 -3.46 -4.04
N ASP A 130 25.10 -3.91 -2.79
CA ASP A 130 24.80 -5.27 -2.32
C ASP A 130 23.66 -5.37 -1.29
N THR A 131 23.05 -4.26 -0.90
CA THR A 131 22.00 -4.27 0.12
C THR A 131 20.62 -4.28 -0.52
N THR A 132 19.87 -5.35 -0.28
CA THR A 132 18.48 -5.47 -0.72
C THR A 132 17.61 -4.43 0.01
N PRO A 133 16.82 -3.62 -0.73
CA PRO A 133 15.97 -2.61 -0.10
C PRO A 133 14.93 -3.29 0.80
N ARG A 134 14.56 -2.59 1.87
CA ARG A 134 13.54 -3.04 2.82
C ARG A 134 12.30 -2.18 2.68
N VAL A 135 11.15 -2.79 2.87
CA VAL A 135 9.86 -2.08 2.93
C VAL A 135 9.47 -1.98 4.40
N VAL A 136 9.27 -0.76 4.88
CA VAL A 136 8.67 -0.50 6.18
C VAL A 136 7.19 -0.20 5.95
N ARG A 137 6.32 -0.89 6.68
CA ARG A 137 4.88 -0.71 6.61
C ARG A 137 4.31 -0.42 8.00
N LEU A 138 3.46 0.59 8.06
CA LEU A 138 2.70 0.98 9.25
C LEU A 138 1.23 0.68 8.98
N TRP A 139 0.61 -0.07 9.88
CA TRP A 139 -0.83 -0.27 9.94
C TRP A 139 -1.38 0.52 11.11
N MET A 140 -2.44 1.28 10.88
CA MET A 140 -3.16 2.04 11.90
C MET A 140 -4.64 1.70 11.85
N TRP A 141 -5.27 1.61 13.01
CA TRP A 141 -6.70 1.34 13.13
C TRP A 141 -7.28 2.07 14.32
N ARG A 142 -8.60 2.28 14.31
CA ARG A 142 -9.30 2.87 15.46
C ARG A 142 -9.51 1.82 16.56
N LEU A 143 -9.19 2.16 17.80
CA LEU A 143 -9.42 1.32 19.00
C LEU A 143 -10.90 1.19 19.35
#